data_AF-A0A8J3HNM6-F1
#
_entry.id   AF-A0A8J3HNM6-F1
#
_cell.length_a   1.000
_cell.length_b   1.000
_cell.length_c   1.000
_cell.angle_alpha   90.00
_cell.angle_beta   90.00
_cell.angle_gamma   90.00
#
_symmetry.space_group_name_H-M   'P 1'
#
loop_
_entity.id
_entity.type
_entity.pdbx_description
1 polymer ?
#
loop_
_entity_poly.entity_id
_entity_poly.type
_entity_poly.pdbx_seq_one_letter_code
_entity_poly.pdbx_strand_id
1 'polypeptide(L)'
;MRRKLAILLTPLLIAPILAAIGLASPASAACTSIPATADPSVLVIVYRVGKVNNVNDKVMLSGFETGWVESHMNNLPCGDKTSLGVFQQRYDYGWGTPEQIMDPVYSATQYFVRAIVCDRDHPGHTTGQVAQCVQRSGFPDRYDQVQGTAGGLLATARRAAEIHAGSPTDFNGDGKDDIVTFNQGTLADVYVSTSTGTGFTGTSVKWNDFFSVGGETPLTGDFNGDGKDDVVTFTHGSGTAGDVYVGLSNGAGFLGGAKWNDWFAPGAEIPAVGDVNGDGKDDIVTFTHDARGDVYVSLSTGSSFTAGAKWHEFFAPAGEYPAVADVNGDGKADLITFTQGPASAADVYVALSNGSSFGAGVKWHDLFAVGSELPRVGDVNGDGKADIVTFTCDANADVYAAVSNGSAFVGTTAKWNDFFCVAGEFPYLADVNGDGKDDAVVFTKGGTNDVYVGLSTGTGFLGGAKWHDFFGLNGETTL
;
A
#
# COMPACT_ATOMS: atom_id res chain seq x y z
N MET A 1 58.80 -38.15 -50.59
CA MET A 1 57.70 -38.57 -51.48
C MET A 1 56.38 -38.09 -50.90
N ARG A 2 55.58 -37.40 -51.72
CA ARG A 2 54.22 -36.92 -51.40
C ARG A 2 53.27 -38.10 -51.13
N ARG A 3 52.26 -37.90 -50.27
CA ARG A 3 50.87 -38.31 -50.55
C ARG A 3 49.89 -37.51 -49.69
N LYS A 4 49.08 -36.70 -50.37
CA LYS A 4 47.85 -36.06 -49.89
C LYS A 4 46.81 -37.17 -49.66
N LEU A 5 45.97 -37.03 -48.62
CA LEU A 5 44.69 -37.72 -48.56
C LEU A 5 43.59 -36.66 -48.44
N ALA A 6 42.72 -36.63 -49.45
CA ALA A 6 41.57 -35.76 -49.56
C ALA A 6 40.41 -36.34 -48.73
N ILE A 7 39.78 -35.49 -47.90
CA ILE A 7 38.52 -35.81 -47.24
C ILE A 7 37.39 -35.28 -48.14
N LEU A 8 36.57 -36.18 -48.66
CA LEU A 8 35.34 -35.85 -49.39
C LEU A 8 34.31 -35.29 -48.39
N LEU A 9 33.88 -34.04 -48.59
CA LEU A 9 32.65 -33.52 -48.01
C LEU A 9 31.45 -34.12 -48.78
N THR A 10 30.53 -34.75 -48.07
CA THR A 10 29.15 -34.99 -48.53
C THR A 10 28.23 -33.97 -47.85
N PRO A 11 27.36 -33.25 -48.59
CA PRO A 11 26.46 -32.29 -47.99
C PRO A 11 25.23 -33.02 -47.42
N LEU A 12 24.97 -32.86 -46.13
CA LEU A 12 23.73 -33.31 -45.51
C LEU A 12 22.65 -32.26 -45.80
N LEU A 13 21.68 -32.60 -46.66
CA LEU A 13 20.46 -31.81 -46.82
C LEU A 13 19.67 -31.87 -45.50
N ILE A 14 19.54 -30.73 -44.83
CA ILE A 14 18.57 -30.55 -43.74
C ILE A 14 17.25 -30.12 -44.38
N ALA A 15 16.28 -31.02 -44.41
CA ALA A 15 14.89 -30.68 -44.70
C ALA A 15 14.29 -29.92 -43.51
N PRO A 16 13.50 -28.85 -43.71
CA PRO A 16 12.82 -28.20 -42.61
C PRO A 16 11.67 -29.10 -42.15
N ILE A 17 11.77 -29.62 -40.92
CA ILE A 17 10.64 -30.21 -40.23
C ILE A 17 9.74 -29.04 -39.83
N LEU A 18 8.74 -28.75 -40.66
CA LEU A 18 7.63 -27.89 -40.27
C LEU A 18 6.73 -28.73 -39.35
N ALA A 19 7.08 -28.76 -38.06
CA ALA A 19 6.15 -29.22 -37.04
C ALA A 19 5.06 -28.15 -36.92
N ALA A 20 3.93 -28.37 -37.60
CA ALA A 20 2.69 -27.70 -37.27
C ALA A 20 2.27 -28.16 -35.87
N ILE A 21 2.80 -27.50 -34.84
CA ILE A 21 2.19 -27.50 -33.52
C ILE A 21 0.91 -26.71 -33.73
N GLY A 22 -0.22 -27.42 -33.83
CA GLY A 22 -1.51 -26.81 -33.65
C GLY A 22 -1.52 -26.18 -32.28
N LEU A 23 -1.38 -24.86 -32.21
CA LEU A 23 -1.78 -24.09 -31.04
C LEU A 23 -3.29 -24.30 -30.92
N ALA A 24 -3.68 -25.27 -30.10
CA ALA A 24 -5.03 -25.31 -29.59
C ALA A 24 -5.22 -23.98 -28.84
N SER A 25 -6.12 -23.13 -29.35
CA SER A 25 -6.61 -22.00 -28.55
C SER A 25 -7.04 -22.53 -27.19
N PRO A 26 -6.67 -21.90 -26.07
CA PRO A 26 -7.22 -22.29 -24.79
C PRO A 26 -8.74 -22.11 -24.91
N ALA A 27 -9.49 -23.20 -24.88
CA ALA A 27 -10.93 -23.12 -24.73
C ALA A 27 -11.15 -22.50 -23.34
N SER A 28 -11.81 -21.35 -23.24
CA SER A 28 -12.20 -20.84 -21.92
C SER A 28 -13.14 -21.86 -21.31
N ALA A 29 -12.75 -22.38 -20.16
CA ALA A 29 -13.67 -23.13 -19.33
C ALA A 29 -14.64 -22.12 -18.71
N ALA A 30 -15.94 -22.41 -18.73
CA ALA A 30 -16.87 -21.72 -17.86
C ALA A 30 -16.43 -21.95 -16.41
N CYS A 31 -16.44 -20.91 -15.58
CA CYS A 31 -16.10 -21.08 -14.16
C CYS A 31 -17.09 -22.06 -13.52
N THR A 32 -16.57 -23.10 -12.87
CA THR A 32 -17.40 -24.04 -12.09
C THR A 32 -18.07 -23.36 -10.91
N SER A 33 -17.42 -22.32 -10.37
CA SER A 33 -17.93 -21.44 -9.33
C SER A 33 -17.13 -20.14 -9.30
N ILE A 34 -17.77 -19.01 -9.03
CA ILE A 34 -17.11 -17.74 -8.71
C ILE A 34 -16.98 -17.67 -7.18
N PRO A 35 -15.82 -17.30 -6.61
CA PRO A 35 -15.66 -17.11 -5.17
C PRO A 35 -16.72 -16.16 -4.60
N ALA A 36 -17.25 -16.46 -3.40
CA ALA A 36 -18.31 -15.64 -2.81
C ALA A 36 -17.80 -14.31 -2.24
N THR A 37 -16.49 -14.18 -2.03
CA THR A 37 -15.82 -13.02 -1.46
C THR A 37 -14.85 -12.42 -2.48
N ALA A 38 -14.55 -11.13 -2.31
CA ALA A 38 -13.52 -10.46 -3.08
C ALA A 38 -12.11 -10.90 -2.69
N ASP A 39 -11.20 -10.84 -3.66
CA ASP A 39 -9.76 -10.98 -3.45
C ASP A 39 -9.18 -9.60 -3.05
N PRO A 40 -8.71 -9.42 -1.79
CA PRO A 40 -8.19 -8.14 -1.32
C PRO A 40 -7.03 -7.59 -2.16
N SER A 41 -6.16 -8.47 -2.68
CA SER A 41 -5.04 -8.07 -3.53
C SER A 41 -5.52 -7.46 -4.84
N VAL A 42 -6.59 -8.03 -5.43
CA VAL A 42 -7.23 -7.48 -6.63
C VAL A 42 -7.91 -6.15 -6.35
N LEU A 43 -8.52 -5.97 -5.16
CA LEU A 43 -9.09 -4.69 -4.75
C LEU A 43 -8.04 -3.58 -4.77
N VAL A 44 -6.88 -3.83 -4.13
CA VAL A 44 -5.76 -2.88 -4.06
C VAL A 44 -5.21 -2.56 -5.44
N ILE A 45 -5.01 -3.56 -6.30
CA ILE A 45 -4.54 -3.33 -7.67
C ILE A 45 -5.52 -2.44 -8.44
N VAL A 46 -6.81 -2.78 -8.44
CA VAL A 46 -7.81 -2.00 -9.18
C VAL A 46 -7.87 -0.55 -8.66
N TYR A 47 -7.78 -0.35 -7.35
CA TYR A 47 -7.71 1.00 -6.76
C TYR A 47 -6.45 1.75 -7.22
N ARG A 48 -5.26 1.17 -7.06
CA ARG A 48 -3.98 1.79 -7.47
C ARG A 48 -3.98 2.13 -8.95
N VAL A 49 -4.49 1.26 -9.82
CA VAL A 49 -4.59 1.52 -11.26
C VAL A 49 -5.56 2.65 -11.58
N GLY A 50 -6.70 2.73 -10.89
CA GLY A 50 -7.61 3.86 -11.03
C GLY A 50 -6.91 5.18 -10.66
N LYS A 51 -6.13 5.18 -9.57
CA LYS A 51 -5.31 6.33 -9.15
C LYS A 51 -4.26 6.71 -10.18
N VAL A 52 -3.50 5.75 -10.72
CA VAL A 52 -2.51 5.97 -11.81
C VAL A 52 -3.17 6.63 -13.03
N ASN A 53 -4.39 6.22 -13.36
CA ASN A 53 -5.14 6.75 -14.50
C ASN A 53 -5.89 8.06 -14.19
N ASN A 54 -5.69 8.65 -12.99
CA ASN A 54 -6.32 9.89 -12.53
C ASN A 54 -7.85 9.89 -12.71
N VAL A 55 -8.50 8.77 -12.38
CA VAL A 55 -9.95 8.66 -12.49
C VAL A 55 -10.64 9.43 -11.36
N ASN A 56 -11.81 10.03 -11.64
CA ASN A 56 -12.65 10.61 -10.60
C ASN A 56 -13.38 9.53 -9.78
N ASP A 57 -13.98 9.90 -8.64
CA ASP A 57 -14.64 8.95 -7.73
C ASP A 57 -15.76 8.13 -8.41
N LYS A 58 -16.50 8.73 -9.34
CA LYS A 58 -17.56 8.04 -10.08
C LYS A 58 -16.97 6.97 -11.00
N VAL A 59 -15.90 7.28 -11.72
CA VAL A 59 -15.21 6.32 -12.58
C VAL A 59 -14.52 5.24 -11.73
N MET A 60 -13.90 5.59 -10.60
CA MET A 60 -13.33 4.63 -9.65
C MET A 60 -14.39 3.62 -9.20
N LEU A 61 -15.52 4.10 -8.68
CA LEU A 61 -16.58 3.24 -8.18
C LEU A 61 -17.16 2.34 -9.29
N SER A 62 -17.22 2.81 -10.54
CA SER A 62 -17.67 1.98 -11.67
C SER A 62 -16.79 0.76 -11.91
N GLY A 63 -15.47 0.89 -11.66
CA GLY A 63 -14.54 -0.24 -11.70
C GLY A 63 -14.88 -1.27 -10.64
N PHE A 64 -15.18 -0.83 -9.41
CA PHE A 64 -15.55 -1.73 -8.32
C PHE A 64 -16.93 -2.39 -8.52
N GLU A 65 -17.92 -1.65 -9.04
CA GLU A 65 -19.22 -2.23 -9.43
C GLU A 65 -19.04 -3.28 -10.52
N THR A 66 -18.23 -2.98 -11.53
CA THR A 66 -17.97 -3.90 -12.64
C THR A 66 -17.25 -5.15 -12.15
N GLY A 67 -16.10 -5.00 -11.49
CA GLY A 67 -15.33 -6.15 -11.03
C GLY A 67 -16.13 -7.02 -10.05
N TRP A 68 -16.97 -6.42 -9.21
CA TRP A 68 -17.90 -7.19 -8.37
C TRP A 68 -18.92 -7.97 -9.19
N VAL A 69 -19.62 -7.34 -10.13
CA VAL A 69 -20.63 -8.03 -10.96
C VAL A 69 -20.01 -9.13 -11.83
N GLU A 70 -18.82 -8.91 -12.36
CA GLU A 70 -18.19 -9.82 -13.33
C GLU A 70 -17.49 -11.01 -12.64
N SER A 71 -16.83 -10.78 -11.51
CA SER A 71 -15.96 -11.81 -10.89
C SER A 71 -15.99 -11.82 -9.36
N HIS A 72 -16.90 -11.05 -8.74
CA HIS A 72 -16.83 -10.68 -7.32
C HIS A 72 -15.46 -10.08 -6.93
N MET A 73 -14.80 -9.34 -7.82
CA MET A 73 -13.43 -8.82 -7.67
C MET A 73 -12.37 -9.92 -7.50
N ASN A 74 -12.40 -10.95 -8.34
CA ASN A 74 -11.40 -12.02 -8.37
C ASN A 74 -10.76 -12.12 -9.76
N ASN A 75 -9.45 -12.38 -9.85
CA ASN A 75 -8.79 -12.54 -11.13
C ASN A 75 -8.93 -13.98 -11.67
N LEU A 76 -9.96 -14.23 -12.47
CA LEU A 76 -10.37 -15.61 -12.84
C LEU A 76 -9.77 -16.07 -14.18
N PRO A 77 -9.15 -17.27 -14.25
CA PRO A 77 -8.69 -17.88 -15.51
C PRO A 77 -9.82 -18.56 -16.31
N CYS A 78 -11.06 -18.20 -16.02
CA CYS A 78 -12.28 -18.80 -16.55
C CYS A 78 -13.37 -17.73 -16.72
N GLY A 79 -14.41 -18.05 -17.50
CA GLY A 79 -15.49 -17.12 -17.82
C GLY A 79 -16.38 -17.60 -18.95
N ASP A 80 -17.41 -16.82 -19.33
CA ASP A 80 -18.21 -17.11 -20.53
C ASP A 80 -17.36 -16.93 -21.80
N LYS A 81 -17.36 -17.93 -22.67
CA LYS A 81 -16.69 -17.98 -24.00
C LYS A 81 -15.17 -17.82 -24.01
N THR A 82 -14.70 -16.60 -23.82
CA THR A 82 -13.30 -16.14 -23.96
C THR A 82 -12.98 -15.08 -22.91
N SER A 83 -13.89 -14.91 -21.94
CA SER A 83 -13.79 -13.93 -20.87
C SER A 83 -12.81 -14.42 -19.82
N LEU A 84 -11.92 -13.54 -19.37
CA LEU A 84 -10.90 -13.81 -18.36
C LEU A 84 -10.74 -12.59 -17.44
N GLY A 85 -10.13 -12.83 -16.28
CA GLY A 85 -9.68 -11.80 -15.35
C GLY A 85 -10.80 -11.11 -14.55
N VAL A 86 -10.41 -10.09 -13.78
CA VAL A 86 -11.28 -9.38 -12.83
C VAL A 86 -12.50 -8.72 -13.47
N PHE A 87 -12.36 -8.24 -14.71
CA PHE A 87 -13.44 -7.58 -15.46
C PHE A 87 -14.11 -8.50 -16.49
N GLN A 88 -13.80 -9.81 -16.49
CA GLN A 88 -14.30 -10.79 -17.47
C GLN A 88 -14.15 -10.30 -18.92
N GLN A 89 -12.97 -9.81 -19.25
CA GLN A 89 -12.67 -9.23 -20.55
C GLN A 89 -12.39 -10.31 -21.59
N ARG A 90 -12.86 -10.10 -22.82
CA ARG A 90 -12.80 -11.09 -23.90
C ARG A 90 -11.63 -10.84 -24.85
N TYR A 91 -10.70 -11.80 -24.94
CA TYR A 91 -9.53 -11.67 -25.83
C TYR A 91 -9.91 -11.66 -27.33
N ASP A 92 -11.04 -12.25 -27.72
CA ASP A 92 -11.58 -12.21 -29.08
C ASP A 92 -12.39 -10.93 -29.39
N TYR A 93 -12.47 -9.99 -28.45
CA TYR A 93 -13.21 -8.72 -28.57
C TYR A 93 -12.31 -7.48 -28.42
N GLY A 94 -11.00 -7.65 -28.59
CA GLY A 94 -10.05 -6.53 -28.63
C GLY A 94 -9.67 -5.98 -27.25
N TRP A 95 -9.84 -6.77 -26.19
CA TRP A 95 -9.42 -6.39 -24.84
C TRP A 95 -7.95 -6.68 -24.52
N GLY A 96 -7.29 -7.56 -25.28
CA GLY A 96 -5.89 -7.97 -25.06
C GLY A 96 -5.68 -9.45 -25.37
N THR A 97 -4.45 -9.96 -25.24
CA THR A 97 -4.20 -11.41 -25.24
C THR A 97 -4.67 -12.05 -23.93
N PRO A 98 -4.86 -13.38 -23.86
CA PRO A 98 -5.20 -14.06 -22.61
C PRO A 98 -4.23 -13.75 -21.46
N GLU A 99 -2.93 -13.69 -21.75
CA GLU A 99 -1.89 -13.37 -20.76
C GLU A 99 -2.03 -11.93 -20.24
N GLN A 100 -2.30 -10.99 -21.14
CA GLN A 100 -2.52 -9.59 -20.77
C GLN A 100 -3.80 -9.41 -19.94
N ILE A 101 -4.89 -10.07 -20.30
CA ILE A 101 -6.15 -9.96 -19.57
C ILE A 101 -6.06 -10.60 -18.17
N MET A 102 -5.24 -11.63 -18.02
CA MET A 102 -4.95 -12.25 -16.71
C MET A 102 -4.04 -11.40 -15.82
N ASP A 103 -3.49 -10.29 -16.30
CA ASP A 103 -2.84 -9.28 -15.47
C ASP A 103 -3.89 -8.27 -14.97
N PRO A 104 -4.16 -8.20 -13.65
CA PRO A 104 -5.12 -7.25 -13.08
C PRO A 104 -4.76 -5.78 -13.35
N VAL A 105 -3.46 -5.45 -13.48
CA VAL A 105 -3.04 -4.08 -13.79
C VAL A 105 -3.44 -3.70 -15.21
N TYR A 106 -3.12 -4.57 -16.17
CA TYR A 106 -3.48 -4.37 -17.57
C TYR A 106 -5.00 -4.30 -17.74
N SER A 107 -5.73 -5.29 -17.21
CA SER A 107 -7.18 -5.37 -17.37
C SER A 107 -7.91 -4.18 -16.71
N ALA A 108 -7.47 -3.73 -15.52
CA ALA A 108 -7.96 -2.52 -14.88
C ALA A 108 -7.64 -1.27 -15.69
N THR A 109 -6.42 -1.15 -16.24
CA THR A 109 -6.04 -0.01 -17.09
C THR A 109 -6.92 0.07 -18.32
N GLN A 110 -7.15 -1.05 -18.99
CA GLN A 110 -8.03 -1.13 -20.16
C GLN A 110 -9.47 -0.74 -19.81
N TYR A 111 -9.96 -1.13 -18.63
CA TYR A 111 -11.27 -0.74 -18.14
C TYR A 111 -11.34 0.78 -17.91
N PHE A 112 -10.44 1.33 -17.09
CA PHE A 112 -10.50 2.74 -16.69
C PHE A 112 -10.29 3.72 -17.85
N VAL A 113 -9.40 3.43 -18.79
CA VAL A 113 -9.22 4.27 -20.00
C VAL A 113 -10.52 4.39 -20.80
N ARG A 114 -11.31 3.32 -20.88
CA ARG A 114 -12.63 3.35 -21.54
C ARG A 114 -13.69 4.03 -20.67
N ALA A 115 -13.65 3.81 -19.35
CA ALA A 115 -14.58 4.41 -18.40
C ALA A 115 -14.48 5.95 -18.34
N ILE A 116 -13.24 6.49 -18.41
CA ILE A 116 -13.00 7.94 -18.51
C ILE A 116 -13.69 8.54 -19.74
N VAL A 117 -13.59 7.87 -20.90
CA VAL A 117 -14.24 8.32 -22.13
C VAL A 117 -15.76 8.26 -22.00
N CYS A 118 -16.29 7.17 -21.45
CA CYS A 118 -17.72 7.01 -21.20
C CYS A 118 -18.29 8.12 -20.31
N ASP A 119 -17.61 8.43 -19.20
CA ASP A 119 -18.03 9.47 -18.27
C ASP A 119 -17.96 10.87 -18.90
N ARG A 120 -16.87 11.18 -19.60
CA ARG A 120 -16.71 12.46 -20.30
C ARG A 120 -17.79 12.69 -21.35
N ASP A 121 -18.10 11.67 -22.14
CA ASP A 121 -19.05 11.78 -23.24
C ASP A 121 -20.50 11.76 -22.72
N HIS A 122 -20.73 11.26 -21.50
CA HIS A 122 -22.05 11.14 -20.87
C HIS A 122 -22.02 11.55 -19.38
N PRO A 123 -21.81 12.83 -19.06
CA PRO A 123 -21.56 13.27 -17.68
C PRO A 123 -22.72 13.01 -16.72
N GLY A 124 -23.95 12.86 -17.25
CA GLY A 124 -25.16 12.55 -16.48
C GLY A 124 -25.35 11.06 -16.15
N HIS A 125 -24.47 10.17 -16.62
CA HIS A 125 -24.54 8.75 -16.27
C HIS A 125 -24.29 8.53 -14.77
N THR A 126 -25.08 7.61 -14.20
CA THR A 126 -24.77 6.98 -12.91
C THR A 126 -23.49 6.16 -13.01
N THR A 127 -22.96 5.74 -11.87
CA THR A 127 -21.80 4.85 -11.78
C THR A 127 -22.01 3.55 -12.57
N GLY A 128 -23.17 2.89 -12.40
CA GLY A 128 -23.46 1.64 -13.10
C GLY A 128 -23.70 1.85 -14.60
N GLN A 129 -24.16 3.03 -15.00
CA GLN A 129 -24.26 3.40 -16.42
C GLN A 129 -22.89 3.64 -17.06
N VAL A 130 -21.89 4.12 -16.31
CA VAL A 130 -20.50 4.17 -16.78
C VAL A 130 -19.96 2.75 -16.94
N ALA A 131 -20.17 1.86 -15.96
CA ALA A 131 -19.81 0.44 -16.05
C ALA A 131 -20.43 -0.24 -17.28
N GLN A 132 -21.74 -0.02 -17.50
CA GLN A 132 -22.45 -0.56 -18.64
C GLN A 132 -21.96 0.02 -19.98
N CYS A 133 -21.58 1.30 -20.04
CA CYS A 133 -21.02 1.90 -21.25
C CYS A 133 -19.72 1.20 -21.68
N VAL A 134 -18.91 0.78 -20.71
CA VAL A 134 -17.65 0.07 -20.93
C VAL A 134 -17.89 -1.39 -21.29
N GLN A 135 -18.66 -2.12 -20.48
CA GLN A 135 -18.86 -3.57 -20.62
C GLN A 135 -19.84 -3.95 -21.72
N ARG A 136 -20.85 -3.11 -21.97
CA ARG A 136 -21.95 -3.38 -22.91
C ARG A 136 -22.61 -4.73 -22.64
N SER A 137 -22.89 -5.02 -21.37
CA SER A 137 -23.50 -6.26 -20.92
C SER A 137 -24.96 -6.39 -21.39
N GLY A 138 -25.46 -7.62 -21.47
CA GLY A 138 -26.87 -7.91 -21.75
C GLY A 138 -27.81 -7.60 -20.57
N PHE A 139 -27.26 -7.26 -19.40
CA PHE A 139 -28.01 -6.94 -18.17
C PHE A 139 -27.56 -5.59 -17.60
N PRO A 140 -27.90 -4.46 -18.24
CA PRO A 140 -27.36 -3.14 -17.91
C PRO A 140 -27.61 -2.69 -16.47
N ASP A 141 -28.74 -3.07 -15.89
CA ASP A 141 -29.15 -2.59 -14.57
C ASP A 141 -28.41 -3.26 -13.40
N ARG A 142 -27.55 -4.26 -13.65
CA ARG A 142 -26.88 -5.03 -12.58
C ARG A 142 -25.79 -4.26 -11.84
N TYR A 143 -25.13 -3.31 -12.48
CA TYR A 143 -24.03 -2.57 -11.86
C TYR A 143 -24.55 -1.58 -10.80
N ASP A 144 -25.61 -0.83 -11.10
CA ASP A 144 -26.21 0.10 -10.11
C ASP A 144 -26.79 -0.63 -8.89
N GLN A 145 -27.16 -1.92 -9.01
CA GLN A 145 -27.69 -2.72 -7.89
C GLN A 145 -26.65 -3.03 -6.81
N VAL A 146 -25.35 -2.97 -7.15
CA VAL A 146 -24.26 -3.38 -6.25
C VAL A 146 -23.50 -2.18 -5.68
N GLN A 147 -23.98 -0.95 -5.89
CA GLN A 147 -23.31 0.29 -5.48
C GLN A 147 -22.86 0.25 -4.01
N GLY A 148 -23.70 -0.23 -3.09
CA GLY A 148 -23.35 -0.33 -1.67
C GLY A 148 -22.22 -1.33 -1.39
N THR A 149 -22.25 -2.49 -2.03
CA THR A 149 -21.19 -3.50 -1.92
C THR A 149 -19.88 -2.98 -2.54
N ALA A 150 -19.94 -2.42 -3.74
CA ALA A 150 -18.80 -1.83 -4.42
C ALA A 150 -18.17 -0.67 -3.63
N GLY A 151 -19.00 0.17 -3.00
CA GLY A 151 -18.53 1.25 -2.12
C GLY A 151 -17.79 0.72 -0.89
N GLY A 152 -18.29 -0.36 -0.27
CA GLY A 152 -17.59 -1.03 0.84
C GLY A 152 -16.25 -1.63 0.42
N LEU A 153 -16.18 -2.27 -0.75
CA LEU A 153 -14.94 -2.83 -1.30
C LEU A 153 -13.93 -1.72 -1.68
N LEU A 154 -14.40 -0.62 -2.25
CA LEU A 154 -13.57 0.55 -2.55
C LEU A 154 -13.01 1.17 -1.27
N ALA A 155 -13.80 1.26 -0.20
CA ALA A 155 -13.30 1.72 1.10
C ALA A 155 -12.22 0.78 1.66
N THR A 156 -12.40 -0.54 1.53
CA THR A 156 -11.38 -1.52 1.91
C THR A 156 -10.11 -1.39 1.07
N ALA A 157 -10.24 -1.24 -0.25
CA ALA A 157 -9.11 -1.04 -1.16
C ALA A 157 -8.34 0.24 -0.86
N ARG A 158 -9.07 1.33 -0.61
CA ARG A 158 -8.52 2.63 -0.21
C ARG A 158 -7.72 2.49 1.08
N ARG A 159 -8.32 1.89 2.11
CA ARG A 159 -7.63 1.60 3.38
C ARG A 159 -6.36 0.79 3.15
N ALA A 160 -6.45 -0.33 2.43
CA ALA A 160 -5.34 -1.23 2.14
C ALA A 160 -4.21 -0.58 1.31
N ALA A 161 -4.56 0.32 0.39
CA ALA A 161 -3.59 1.08 -0.41
C ALA A 161 -3.02 2.30 0.31
N GLU A 162 -3.66 2.74 1.40
CA GLU A 162 -3.22 3.83 2.28
C GLU A 162 -2.63 3.28 3.60
N ILE A 163 -2.43 1.96 3.72
CA ILE A 163 -1.61 1.32 4.76
C ILE A 163 -0.16 1.68 4.46
N HIS A 164 0.29 2.77 5.05
CA HIS A 164 1.70 3.10 5.14
C HIS A 164 2.17 2.61 6.50
N ALA A 165 3.07 1.63 6.50
CA ALA A 165 3.89 1.34 7.66
C ALA A 165 5.12 2.25 7.56
N GLY A 166 4.98 3.43 8.16
CA GLY A 166 6.01 4.48 8.31
C GLY A 166 5.46 5.56 9.23
N SER A 167 6.28 6.05 10.17
CA SER A 167 5.92 7.19 11.01
C SER A 167 6.23 8.50 10.29
N PRO A 168 5.57 9.61 10.66
CA PRO A 168 6.14 10.93 10.49
C PRO A 168 7.53 10.97 11.15
N THR A 169 8.35 11.88 10.66
CA THR A 169 9.74 11.55 10.36
C THR A 169 10.60 12.80 10.41
N ASP A 170 11.80 12.71 10.97
CA ASP A 170 12.68 13.87 11.15
C ASP A 170 13.59 14.04 9.94
N PHE A 171 13.11 14.75 8.91
CA PHE A 171 13.87 14.97 7.70
C PHE A 171 15.08 15.90 7.90
N ASN A 172 15.12 16.66 8.99
CA ASN A 172 16.11 17.72 9.19
C ASN A 172 17.12 17.45 10.31
N GLY A 173 16.88 16.41 11.13
CA GLY A 173 17.75 15.92 12.19
C GLY A 173 17.70 16.80 13.44
N ASP A 174 16.60 17.51 13.71
CA ASP A 174 16.44 18.36 14.88
C ASP A 174 15.69 17.72 16.06
N GLY A 175 15.34 16.44 15.93
CA GLY A 175 14.64 15.62 16.90
C GLY A 175 13.14 15.90 16.99
N LYS A 176 12.55 16.50 15.95
CA LYS A 176 11.09 16.66 15.83
C LYS A 176 10.64 16.13 14.50
N ASP A 177 9.58 15.34 14.54
CA ASP A 177 9.01 14.78 13.33
C ASP A 177 8.32 15.86 12.48
N ASP A 178 8.62 15.82 11.19
CA ASP A 178 8.10 16.68 10.15
C ASP A 178 6.93 15.98 9.43
N ILE A 179 6.21 16.74 8.57
CA ILE A 179 5.16 16.19 7.70
C ILE A 179 5.54 16.28 6.23
N VAL A 180 5.12 15.29 5.44
CA VAL A 180 5.38 15.22 4.00
C VAL A 180 4.11 14.89 3.21
N THR A 181 3.99 15.49 2.02
CA THR A 181 2.99 15.09 1.03
C THR A 181 3.65 14.76 -0.30
N PHE A 182 3.26 13.63 -0.87
CA PHE A 182 3.64 13.15 -2.19
C PHE A 182 2.47 13.42 -3.13
N ASN A 183 2.65 14.41 -4.00
CA ASN A 183 1.76 14.55 -5.13
C ASN A 183 2.02 13.37 -6.05
N GLN A 184 1.00 12.60 -6.42
CA GLN A 184 1.16 11.45 -7.33
C GLN A 184 0.64 11.75 -8.75
N GLY A 185 0.53 13.04 -9.09
CA GLY A 185 0.21 13.53 -10.43
C GLY A 185 1.42 13.52 -11.37
N THR A 186 1.31 14.20 -12.51
CA THR A 186 2.34 14.17 -13.57
C THR A 186 3.69 14.75 -13.14
N LEU A 187 3.70 15.73 -12.24
CA LEU A 187 4.94 16.32 -11.73
C LEU A 187 5.55 15.52 -10.57
N ALA A 188 4.74 14.70 -9.93
CA ALA A 188 5.04 13.97 -8.70
C ALA A 188 5.93 14.76 -7.71
N ASP A 189 5.49 15.98 -7.39
CA ASP A 189 6.19 16.89 -6.48
C ASP A 189 6.05 16.41 -5.03
N VAL A 190 7.14 16.50 -4.26
CA VAL A 190 7.16 16.18 -2.83
C VAL A 190 7.30 17.46 -2.03
N TYR A 191 6.39 17.70 -1.09
CA TYR A 191 6.42 18.87 -0.23
C TYR A 191 6.57 18.48 1.23
N VAL A 192 7.45 19.20 1.93
CA VAL A 192 7.71 19.01 3.37
C VAL A 192 7.34 20.29 4.11
N SER A 193 6.79 20.15 5.31
CA SER A 193 6.66 21.23 6.27
C SER A 193 7.30 20.77 7.59
N THR A 194 8.37 21.47 7.98
CA THR A 194 9.15 21.04 9.15
C THR A 194 8.45 21.46 10.44
N SER A 195 8.57 20.66 11.50
CA SER A 195 8.02 20.99 12.80
C SER A 195 8.83 22.06 13.53
N THR A 196 8.14 22.87 14.31
CA THR A 196 8.73 23.82 15.28
C THR A 196 8.53 23.37 16.72
N GLY A 197 7.85 22.24 16.93
CA GLY A 197 7.36 21.76 18.21
C GLY A 197 6.11 22.47 18.76
N THR A 198 5.58 23.44 18.01
CA THR A 198 4.32 24.13 18.34
C THR A 198 3.42 24.35 17.12
N GLY A 199 3.79 23.76 15.99
CA GLY A 199 3.20 23.97 14.67
C GLY A 199 4.18 23.58 13.56
N PHE A 200 3.70 23.45 12.32
CA PHE A 200 4.54 23.18 11.16
C PHE A 200 4.83 24.46 10.36
N THR A 201 6.00 24.55 9.74
CA THR A 201 6.49 25.78 9.12
C THR A 201 5.86 26.10 7.76
N GLY A 202 5.40 27.36 7.60
CA GLY A 202 5.19 28.03 6.32
C GLY A 202 4.16 27.41 5.36
N THR A 203 4.10 27.92 4.12
CA THR A 203 3.48 27.20 3.01
C THR A 203 4.43 26.09 2.58
N SER A 204 3.97 24.85 2.56
CA SER A 204 4.72 23.63 2.19
C SER A 204 5.83 23.88 1.14
N VAL A 205 7.07 23.52 1.44
CA VAL A 205 8.22 23.74 0.55
C VAL A 205 8.42 22.53 -0.33
N LYS A 206 8.59 22.74 -1.65
CA LYS A 206 8.92 21.64 -2.56
C LYS A 206 10.34 21.15 -2.31
N TRP A 207 10.49 19.90 -1.87
CA TRP A 207 11.77 19.26 -1.56
C TRP A 207 12.24 18.29 -2.64
N ASN A 208 11.33 17.75 -3.46
CA ASN A 208 11.66 16.92 -4.61
C ASN A 208 10.63 17.11 -5.74
N ASP A 209 10.99 16.68 -6.95
CA ASP A 209 10.06 16.49 -8.05
C ASP A 209 10.30 15.16 -8.77
N PHE A 210 9.26 14.67 -9.45
CA PHE A 210 9.24 13.38 -10.12
C PHE A 210 9.56 12.19 -9.19
N PHE A 211 9.10 12.24 -7.93
CA PHE A 211 9.30 11.17 -6.95
C PHE A 211 7.96 10.61 -6.49
N SER A 212 7.84 9.28 -6.44
CA SER A 212 6.57 8.58 -6.17
C SER A 212 5.48 8.90 -7.19
N VAL A 213 5.72 8.60 -8.46
CA VAL A 213 4.72 8.83 -9.53
C VAL A 213 3.47 7.97 -9.33
N GLY A 214 2.37 8.33 -9.98
CA GLY A 214 1.06 7.68 -9.79
C GLY A 214 1.11 6.15 -9.75
N GLY A 215 0.60 5.58 -8.64
CA GLY A 215 0.54 4.12 -8.40
C GLY A 215 1.68 3.55 -7.57
N GLU A 216 2.75 4.31 -7.37
CA GLU A 216 3.83 3.94 -6.47
C GLU A 216 3.41 4.16 -5.00
N THR A 217 4.07 3.49 -4.06
CA THR A 217 3.84 3.68 -2.62
C THR A 217 5.03 4.39 -2.01
N PRO A 218 4.90 5.63 -1.53
CA PRO A 218 5.96 6.31 -0.81
C PRO A 218 5.96 5.90 0.67
N LEU A 219 7.15 5.79 1.26
CA LEU A 219 7.39 5.65 2.70
C LEU A 219 8.61 6.51 3.10
N THR A 220 8.89 6.59 4.39
CA THR A 220 9.95 7.40 4.99
C THR A 220 10.76 6.58 5.99
N GLY A 221 12.01 6.97 6.22
CA GLY A 221 12.93 6.35 7.18
C GLY A 221 14.40 6.71 6.92
N ASP A 222 15.28 6.53 7.91
CA ASP A 222 16.72 6.82 7.79
C ASP A 222 17.45 5.64 7.13
N PHE A 223 17.42 5.59 5.79
CA PHE A 223 18.03 4.49 5.06
C PHE A 223 19.57 4.54 5.06
N ASN A 224 20.15 5.70 5.40
CA ASN A 224 21.59 5.95 5.27
C ASN A 224 22.34 6.03 6.61
N GLY A 225 21.62 6.17 7.72
CA GLY A 225 22.11 6.18 9.09
C GLY A 225 22.73 7.51 9.49
N ASP A 226 22.34 8.62 8.86
CA ASP A 226 22.85 9.96 9.19
C ASP A 226 21.99 10.73 10.20
N GLY A 227 20.92 10.11 10.71
CA GLY A 227 19.98 10.69 11.66
C GLY A 227 19.05 11.70 11.02
N LYS A 228 18.89 11.65 9.69
CA LYS A 228 17.86 12.36 8.96
C LYS A 228 17.11 11.34 8.16
N ASP A 229 15.80 11.40 8.26
CA ASP A 229 15.02 10.48 7.49
C ASP A 229 15.00 10.87 6.01
N ASP A 230 14.80 9.87 5.18
CA ASP A 230 14.82 9.92 3.74
C ASP A 230 13.42 9.56 3.20
N VAL A 231 13.24 9.63 1.88
CA VAL A 231 12.04 9.13 1.21
C VAL A 231 12.36 7.90 0.36
N VAL A 232 11.48 6.92 0.37
CA VAL A 232 11.52 5.74 -0.50
C VAL A 232 10.22 5.62 -1.28
N THR A 233 10.27 5.10 -2.50
CA THR A 233 9.06 4.72 -3.24
C THR A 233 9.18 3.34 -3.88
N PHE A 234 8.08 2.59 -3.82
CA PHE A 234 7.94 1.23 -4.35
C PHE A 234 7.08 1.25 -5.61
N THR A 235 7.63 0.79 -6.73
CA THR A 235 6.95 0.87 -8.03
C THR A 235 5.90 -0.22 -8.28
N HIS A 236 5.85 -1.27 -7.45
CA HIS A 236 4.90 -2.38 -7.54
C HIS A 236 4.87 -3.12 -8.89
N GLY A 237 5.91 -3.00 -9.72
CA GLY A 237 5.96 -3.46 -11.12
C GLY A 237 5.12 -4.70 -11.45
N SER A 238 4.11 -4.55 -12.32
CA SER A 238 3.32 -5.67 -12.85
C SER A 238 4.01 -6.27 -14.07
N GLY A 239 4.77 -7.35 -13.88
CA GLY A 239 5.51 -8.00 -14.97
C GLY A 239 6.78 -7.26 -15.42
N THR A 240 7.15 -6.18 -14.74
CA THR A 240 8.50 -5.60 -14.73
C THR A 240 9.07 -5.70 -13.31
N ALA A 241 10.36 -5.37 -13.17
CA ALA A 241 11.02 -5.22 -11.89
C ALA A 241 10.24 -4.29 -10.95
N GLY A 242 9.88 -4.76 -9.75
CA GLY A 242 9.40 -3.92 -8.65
C GLY A 242 10.57 -3.09 -8.11
N ASP A 243 10.93 -2.06 -8.86
CA ASP A 243 12.03 -1.15 -8.53
C ASP A 243 11.69 -0.36 -7.24
N VAL A 244 12.71 -0.08 -6.44
CA VAL A 244 12.66 0.75 -5.24
C VAL A 244 13.64 1.90 -5.39
N TYR A 245 13.14 3.13 -5.26
CA TYR A 245 13.93 4.35 -5.38
C TYR A 245 14.00 5.07 -4.04
N VAL A 246 15.19 5.52 -3.66
CA VAL A 246 15.44 6.28 -2.43
C VAL A 246 15.94 7.68 -2.77
N GLY A 247 15.32 8.69 -2.18
CA GLY A 247 15.76 10.08 -2.22
C GLY A 247 16.28 10.50 -0.84
N LEU A 248 17.60 10.62 -0.70
CA LEU A 248 18.22 10.95 0.58
C LEU A 248 17.93 12.39 0.98
N SER A 249 17.62 12.65 2.26
CA SER A 249 17.51 13.99 2.79
C SER A 249 18.88 14.63 3.01
N ASN A 250 18.95 15.95 2.84
CA ASN A 250 20.08 16.75 3.33
C ASN A 250 19.68 17.71 4.45
N GLY A 251 18.43 17.67 4.90
CA GLY A 251 17.83 18.56 5.90
C GLY A 251 17.26 19.86 5.37
N ALA A 252 17.28 20.07 4.04
CA ALA A 252 16.61 21.19 3.38
C ALA A 252 15.92 20.79 2.06
N GLY A 253 15.98 19.51 1.69
CA GLY A 253 15.51 18.96 0.44
C GLY A 253 15.93 17.50 0.30
N PHE A 254 15.27 16.78 -0.61
CA PHE A 254 15.67 15.42 -0.98
C PHE A 254 16.59 15.46 -2.21
N LEU A 255 17.59 14.60 -2.24
CA LEU A 255 18.37 14.33 -3.43
C LEU A 255 17.50 13.60 -4.47
N GLY A 256 17.91 13.65 -5.73
CA GLY A 256 17.19 12.92 -6.79
C GLY A 256 17.14 11.42 -6.50
N GLY A 257 15.98 10.80 -6.75
CA GLY A 257 15.75 9.38 -6.46
C GLY A 257 16.75 8.46 -7.17
N ALA A 258 17.46 7.64 -6.41
CA ALA A 258 18.37 6.63 -6.90
C ALA A 258 17.74 5.25 -6.73
N LYS A 259 17.88 4.38 -7.74
CA LYS A 259 17.41 3.00 -7.62
C LYS A 259 18.29 2.20 -6.66
N TRP A 260 17.70 1.69 -5.59
CA TRP A 260 18.39 0.92 -4.55
C TRP A 260 18.03 -0.58 -4.56
N ASN A 261 16.90 -0.95 -5.18
CA ASN A 261 16.50 -2.34 -5.42
C ASN A 261 15.71 -2.45 -6.73
N ASP A 262 15.72 -3.60 -7.40
CA ASP A 262 15.01 -3.85 -8.65
C ASP A 262 13.96 -4.98 -8.57
N TRP A 263 13.78 -5.62 -7.43
CA TRP A 263 12.74 -6.63 -7.25
C TRP A 263 12.29 -6.71 -5.79
N PHE A 264 11.48 -5.75 -5.38
CA PHE A 264 10.90 -5.73 -4.04
C PHE A 264 9.48 -5.15 -4.04
N ALA A 265 8.61 -5.71 -3.20
CA ALA A 265 7.18 -5.38 -3.15
C ALA A 265 6.45 -5.37 -4.52
N PRO A 266 6.58 -6.40 -5.38
CA PRO A 266 5.87 -6.43 -6.66
C PRO A 266 4.34 -6.58 -6.51
N GLY A 267 3.56 -6.04 -7.44
CA GLY A 267 2.12 -6.29 -7.54
C GLY A 267 1.29 -5.72 -6.37
N ALA A 268 0.72 -6.60 -5.56
CA ALA A 268 -0.19 -6.25 -4.47
C ALA A 268 0.45 -6.35 -3.09
N GLU A 269 1.76 -6.62 -3.02
CA GLU A 269 2.46 -6.69 -1.75
C GLU A 269 2.42 -5.33 -1.03
N ILE A 270 2.52 -5.38 0.30
CA ILE A 270 2.47 -4.21 1.17
C ILE A 270 3.89 -3.95 1.69
N PRO A 271 4.55 -2.86 1.28
CA PRO A 271 5.85 -2.49 1.83
C PRO A 271 5.71 -1.83 3.21
N ALA A 272 6.77 -1.97 4.00
CA ALA A 272 6.97 -1.32 5.29
C ALA A 272 8.45 -0.96 5.45
N VAL A 273 8.75 -0.03 6.35
CA VAL A 273 10.11 0.44 6.65
C VAL A 273 10.40 0.31 8.15
N GLY A 274 11.65 -0.02 8.49
CA GLY A 274 12.17 0.04 9.86
C GLY A 274 13.49 -0.73 10.00
N ASP A 275 14.35 -0.33 10.95
CA ASP A 275 15.60 -1.04 11.26
C ASP A 275 15.33 -2.40 11.91
N VAL A 276 15.16 -3.45 11.10
CA VAL A 276 14.86 -4.80 11.61
C VAL A 276 16.10 -5.52 12.10
N ASN A 277 17.30 -4.96 11.87
CA ASN A 277 18.57 -5.60 12.16
C ASN A 277 19.39 -4.95 13.29
N GLY A 278 19.03 -3.73 13.66
CA GLY A 278 19.59 -2.95 14.76
C GLY A 278 20.93 -2.28 14.42
N ASP A 279 21.18 -1.99 13.13
CA ASP A 279 22.42 -1.32 12.69
C ASP A 279 22.29 0.20 12.51
N GLY A 280 21.13 0.76 12.89
CA GLY A 280 20.80 2.17 12.82
C GLY A 280 20.47 2.66 11.42
N LYS A 281 20.16 1.76 10.48
CA LYS A 281 19.61 2.10 9.17
C LYS A 281 18.28 1.40 9.00
N ASP A 282 17.30 2.13 8.49
CA ASP A 282 16.02 1.55 8.17
C ASP A 282 16.14 0.58 6.99
N ASP A 283 15.52 -0.59 7.16
CA ASP A 283 15.42 -1.63 6.15
C ASP A 283 14.04 -1.57 5.48
N ILE A 284 13.89 -2.29 4.36
CA ILE A 284 12.58 -2.48 3.74
C ILE A 284 12.06 -3.89 3.99
N VAL A 285 10.77 -3.97 4.33
CA VAL A 285 10.02 -5.20 4.56
C VAL A 285 8.85 -5.22 3.58
N THR A 286 8.50 -6.39 3.04
CA THR A 286 7.29 -6.55 2.22
C THR A 286 6.48 -7.75 2.71
N PHE A 287 5.17 -7.53 2.86
CA PHE A 287 4.20 -8.56 3.17
C PHE A 287 3.55 -8.98 1.86
N THR A 288 3.66 -10.27 1.52
CA THR A 288 3.02 -10.80 0.30
C THR A 288 1.50 -10.61 0.32
N HIS A 289 0.94 -10.56 1.52
CA HIS A 289 -0.47 -10.26 1.78
C HIS A 289 -1.44 -11.12 0.95
N ASP A 290 -1.02 -12.36 0.68
CA ASP A 290 -1.76 -13.38 -0.04
C ASP A 290 -2.09 -14.55 0.92
N ALA A 291 -2.51 -15.69 0.38
CA ALA A 291 -2.83 -16.87 1.18
C ALA A 291 -1.62 -17.51 1.88
N ARG A 292 -0.39 -17.17 1.48
CA ARG A 292 0.85 -17.63 2.13
C ARG A 292 1.29 -16.67 3.22
N GLY A 293 1.07 -15.38 3.05
CA GLY A 293 1.48 -14.36 4.02
C GLY A 293 2.99 -14.44 4.30
N ASP A 294 3.80 -14.75 3.30
CA ASP A 294 5.25 -14.71 3.39
C ASP A 294 5.71 -13.25 3.60
N VAL A 295 6.76 -13.06 4.40
CA VAL A 295 7.39 -11.76 4.68
C VAL A 295 8.83 -11.79 4.20
N TYR A 296 9.18 -10.83 3.36
CA TYR A 296 10.52 -10.66 2.81
C TYR A 296 11.16 -9.38 3.35
N VAL A 297 12.46 -9.45 3.60
CA VAL A 297 13.26 -8.33 4.10
C VAL A 297 14.40 -8.08 3.13
N SER A 298 14.70 -6.80 2.90
CA SER A 298 15.89 -6.39 2.18
C SER A 298 16.62 -5.33 3.00
N LEU A 299 17.79 -5.70 3.53
CA LEU A 299 18.56 -4.85 4.44
C LEU A 299 19.18 -3.66 3.71
N SER A 300 19.20 -2.49 4.34
CA SER A 300 19.92 -1.32 3.86
C SER A 300 21.42 -1.47 4.07
N THR A 301 22.19 -0.94 3.12
CA THR A 301 23.65 -0.79 3.22
C THR A 301 24.09 0.66 3.37
N GLY A 302 23.13 1.58 3.44
CA GLY A 302 23.32 3.04 3.40
C GLY A 302 23.56 3.63 2.01
N SER A 303 23.53 2.81 0.96
CA SER A 303 23.62 3.27 -0.43
C SER A 303 22.87 2.38 -1.45
N SER A 304 22.36 1.25 -1.00
CA SER A 304 21.49 0.32 -1.73
C SER A 304 20.82 -0.62 -0.73
N PHE A 305 19.84 -1.40 -1.19
CA PHE A 305 19.35 -2.54 -0.43
C PHE A 305 20.04 -3.83 -0.88
N THR A 306 20.08 -4.82 0.01
CA THR A 306 20.55 -6.19 -0.30
C THR A 306 19.54 -6.93 -1.20
N ALA A 307 19.74 -8.22 -1.46
CA ALA A 307 18.73 -9.01 -2.16
C ALA A 307 17.63 -9.41 -1.16
N GLY A 308 16.37 -9.30 -1.56
CA GLY A 308 15.23 -9.68 -0.72
C GLY A 308 15.31 -11.16 -0.28
N ALA A 309 15.15 -11.39 1.02
CA ALA A 309 15.19 -12.72 1.63
C ALA A 309 13.92 -12.96 2.45
N LYS A 310 13.39 -14.18 2.39
CA LYS A 310 12.23 -14.57 3.20
C LYS A 310 12.64 -14.72 4.66
N TRP A 311 12.06 -13.92 5.55
CA TRP A 311 12.38 -13.92 6.99
C TRP A 311 11.26 -14.48 7.87
N HIS A 312 10.03 -14.53 7.35
CA HIS A 312 8.89 -15.14 8.04
C HIS A 312 7.89 -15.72 7.02
N GLU A 313 7.06 -16.65 7.47
CA GLU A 313 5.96 -17.23 6.69
C GLU A 313 4.64 -17.17 7.46
N PHE A 314 3.52 -17.01 6.76
CA PHE A 314 2.19 -16.94 7.36
C PHE A 314 2.04 -15.83 8.42
N PHE A 315 2.32 -14.59 8.04
CA PHE A 315 2.11 -13.40 8.86
C PHE A 315 1.45 -12.29 8.04
N ALA A 316 0.46 -11.62 8.64
CA ALA A 316 -0.38 -10.65 7.96
C ALA A 316 -0.93 -11.16 6.60
N PRO A 317 -1.61 -12.32 6.54
CA PRO A 317 -2.33 -12.73 5.33
C PRO A 317 -3.39 -11.69 4.90
N ALA A 318 -3.93 -11.87 3.70
CA ALA A 318 -4.88 -10.96 3.09
C ALA A 318 -6.04 -10.55 4.04
N GLY A 319 -6.22 -9.24 4.24
CA GLY A 319 -7.29 -8.67 5.07
C GLY A 319 -6.85 -8.25 6.47
N GLU A 320 -5.62 -8.55 6.87
CA GLU A 320 -5.02 -8.04 8.10
C GLU A 320 -4.27 -6.72 7.86
N TYR A 321 -3.97 -5.95 8.91
CA TYR A 321 -3.19 -4.71 8.83
C TYR A 321 -1.77 -4.98 9.32
N PRO A 322 -0.75 -5.00 8.46
CA PRO A 322 0.64 -5.14 8.90
C PRO A 322 1.24 -3.81 9.38
N ALA A 323 2.20 -3.89 10.31
CA ALA A 323 3.06 -2.79 10.74
C ALA A 323 4.44 -3.33 11.17
N VAL A 324 5.44 -2.43 11.24
CA VAL A 324 6.81 -2.71 11.64
C VAL A 324 7.24 -1.65 12.65
N ALA A 325 7.69 -2.05 13.85
CA ALA A 325 8.20 -1.14 14.89
C ALA A 325 8.87 -1.94 16.04
N ASP A 326 9.79 -1.32 16.79
CA ASP A 326 10.40 -1.96 17.97
C ASP A 326 9.41 -1.95 19.15
N VAL A 327 8.71 -3.07 19.36
CA VAL A 327 7.73 -3.17 20.45
C VAL A 327 8.34 -3.73 21.73
N ASN A 328 9.61 -4.12 21.71
CA ASN A 328 10.26 -4.79 22.83
C ASN A 328 11.42 -3.97 23.47
N GLY A 329 11.89 -2.94 22.79
CA GLY A 329 12.90 -1.99 23.22
C GLY A 329 14.33 -2.51 23.04
N ASP A 330 14.56 -3.46 22.13
CA ASP A 330 15.89 -4.01 21.84
C ASP A 330 16.60 -3.37 20.64
N GLY A 331 16.02 -2.27 20.12
CA GLY A 331 16.52 -1.48 19.01
C GLY A 331 16.33 -2.16 17.66
N LYS A 332 15.45 -3.18 17.56
CA LYS A 332 15.10 -3.81 16.29
C LYS A 332 13.61 -3.74 16.08
N ALA A 333 13.21 -3.34 14.88
CA ALA A 333 11.82 -3.36 14.50
C ALA A 333 11.29 -4.80 14.37
N ASP A 334 10.15 -5.03 14.99
CA ASP A 334 9.41 -6.29 15.01
C ASP A 334 8.25 -6.25 14.01
N LEU A 335 7.68 -7.41 13.66
CA LEU A 335 6.44 -7.44 12.88
C LEU A 335 5.23 -7.38 13.80
N ILE A 336 4.24 -6.56 13.42
CA ILE A 336 2.93 -6.47 14.07
C ILE A 336 1.87 -6.73 13.01
N THR A 337 0.82 -7.47 13.35
CA THR A 337 -0.39 -7.52 12.52
C THR A 337 -1.65 -7.42 13.35
N PHE A 338 -2.58 -6.59 12.85
CA PHE A 338 -3.94 -6.47 13.38
C PHE A 338 -4.85 -7.30 12.48
N THR A 339 -5.42 -8.36 13.03
CA THR A 339 -6.29 -9.26 12.25
C THR A 339 -7.57 -8.57 11.77
N GLN A 340 -8.00 -7.51 12.47
CA GLN A 340 -9.22 -6.75 12.23
C GLN A 340 -10.49 -7.64 12.17
N GLY A 341 -11.67 -7.03 12.18
CA GLY A 341 -12.95 -7.75 12.18
C GLY A 341 -13.79 -7.50 13.43
N PRO A 342 -14.86 -8.28 13.68
CA PRO A 342 -15.77 -8.00 14.80
C PRO A 342 -15.05 -8.05 16.15
N ALA A 343 -15.66 -7.48 17.19
CA ALA A 343 -15.16 -7.47 18.57
C ALA A 343 -15.02 -8.87 19.23
N SER A 344 -15.08 -9.94 18.44
CA SER A 344 -14.81 -11.32 18.82
C SER A 344 -13.63 -11.94 18.09
N ALA A 345 -12.96 -11.20 17.19
CA ALA A 345 -11.93 -11.72 16.29
C ALA A 345 -10.76 -10.75 16.01
N ALA A 346 -10.86 -9.47 16.39
CA ALA A 346 -9.82 -8.47 16.14
C ALA A 346 -8.66 -8.60 17.15
N ASP A 347 -7.80 -9.59 16.98
CA ASP A 347 -6.59 -9.83 17.78
C ASP A 347 -5.35 -9.14 17.17
N VAL A 348 -4.32 -8.93 17.99
CA VAL A 348 -3.00 -8.40 17.57
C VAL A 348 -1.91 -9.44 17.80
N TYR A 349 -1.15 -9.73 16.74
CA TYR A 349 -0.02 -10.66 16.77
C TYR A 349 1.30 -9.94 16.53
N VAL A 350 2.34 -10.39 17.21
CA VAL A 350 3.70 -9.86 17.10
C VAL A 350 4.67 -11.00 16.80
N ALA A 351 5.61 -10.76 15.88
CA ALA A 351 6.76 -11.64 15.65
C ALA A 351 8.05 -10.84 15.84
N LEU A 352 8.79 -11.18 16.89
CA LEU A 352 9.99 -10.44 17.28
C LEU A 352 11.15 -10.68 16.32
N SER A 353 11.90 -9.63 15.98
CA SER A 353 13.13 -9.74 15.19
C SER A 353 14.29 -10.23 16.04
N ASN A 354 15.20 -11.00 15.43
CA ASN A 354 16.52 -11.28 15.99
C ASN A 354 17.67 -10.65 15.17
N GLY A 355 17.32 -9.81 14.20
CA GLY A 355 18.23 -9.16 13.25
C GLY A 355 18.68 -10.01 12.07
N SER A 356 18.13 -11.21 11.92
CA SER A 356 18.36 -12.06 10.74
C SER A 356 17.13 -12.86 10.29
N SER A 357 16.07 -12.85 11.10
CA SER A 357 14.78 -13.51 10.89
C SER A 357 13.80 -13.02 11.94
N PHE A 358 12.50 -13.29 11.75
CA PHE A 358 11.50 -13.09 12.78
C PHE A 358 11.16 -14.40 13.49
N GLY A 359 10.88 -14.33 14.79
CA GLY A 359 10.36 -15.44 15.59
C GLY A 359 8.92 -15.79 15.20
N ALA A 360 8.31 -16.75 15.91
CA ALA A 360 6.92 -17.10 15.65
C ALA A 360 5.98 -15.93 16.00
N GLY A 361 4.92 -15.75 15.21
CA GLY A 361 3.81 -14.86 15.54
C GLY A 361 3.09 -15.28 16.83
N VAL A 362 3.13 -14.44 17.85
CA VAL A 362 2.49 -14.67 19.15
C VAL A 362 1.40 -13.62 19.34
N LYS A 363 0.22 -14.04 19.83
CA LYS A 363 -0.81 -13.09 20.19
C LYS A 363 -0.37 -12.27 21.40
N TRP A 364 -0.27 -10.96 21.23
CA TRP A 364 0.12 -10.02 22.27
C TRP A 364 -1.07 -9.28 22.88
N HIS A 365 -2.20 -9.26 22.17
CA HIS A 365 -3.38 -8.53 22.59
C HIS A 365 -4.65 -9.05 21.91
N ASP A 366 -5.79 -8.92 22.59
CA ASP A 366 -7.11 -9.30 22.11
C ASP A 366 -8.05 -8.09 21.97
N LEU A 367 -8.88 -8.13 20.94
CA LEU A 367 -9.97 -7.16 20.73
C LEU A 367 -9.50 -5.70 20.54
N PHE A 368 -8.55 -5.48 19.63
CA PHE A 368 -8.03 -4.17 19.26
C PHE A 368 -8.17 -3.91 17.74
N ALA A 369 -8.34 -2.65 17.35
CA ALA A 369 -8.60 -2.24 15.97
C ALA A 369 -9.84 -2.96 15.40
N VAL A 370 -10.96 -2.84 16.12
CA VAL A 370 -12.21 -3.54 15.81
C VAL A 370 -12.85 -2.94 14.56
N GLY A 371 -13.38 -3.82 13.71
CA GLY A 371 -14.17 -3.43 12.54
C GLY A 371 -13.34 -2.67 11.52
N SER A 372 -13.57 -1.35 11.43
CA SER A 372 -12.92 -0.47 10.47
C SER A 372 -12.03 0.58 11.12
N GLU A 373 -11.71 0.42 12.41
CA GLU A 373 -10.74 1.28 13.09
C GLU A 373 -9.37 1.23 12.39
N LEU A 374 -8.64 2.34 12.43
CA LEU A 374 -7.34 2.50 11.79
C LEU A 374 -6.24 2.35 12.84
N PRO A 375 -5.51 1.22 12.89
CA PRO A 375 -4.40 1.05 13.82
C PRO A 375 -3.13 1.78 13.37
N ARG A 376 -2.34 2.24 14.35
CA ARG A 376 -1.00 2.81 14.24
C ARG A 376 -0.12 2.24 15.34
N VAL A 377 1.19 2.29 15.13
CA VAL A 377 2.20 1.81 16.05
C VAL A 377 3.22 2.93 16.26
N GLY A 378 3.59 3.20 17.52
CA GLY A 378 4.48 4.31 17.89
C GLY A 378 4.65 4.42 19.42
N ASP A 379 5.76 4.97 19.89
CA ASP A 379 6.06 5.12 21.32
C ASP A 379 5.32 6.32 21.92
N VAL A 380 4.03 6.15 22.20
CA VAL A 380 3.18 7.25 22.70
C VAL A 380 3.42 7.54 24.18
N ASN A 381 4.19 6.72 24.88
CA ASN A 381 4.43 6.85 26.31
C ASN A 381 5.87 7.28 26.68
N GLY A 382 6.80 7.18 25.74
CA GLY A 382 8.19 7.60 25.85
C GLY A 382 9.07 6.62 26.63
N ASP A 383 8.74 5.32 26.62
CA ASP A 383 9.54 4.28 27.29
C ASP A 383 10.49 3.51 26.35
N GLY A 384 10.61 3.98 25.12
CA GLY A 384 11.45 3.40 24.07
C GLY A 384 10.87 2.14 23.44
N LYS A 385 9.57 1.86 23.64
CA LYS A 385 8.87 0.76 22.99
C LYS A 385 7.67 1.30 22.25
N ALA A 386 7.47 0.80 21.04
CA ALA A 386 6.30 1.15 20.29
C ALA A 386 5.04 0.52 20.90
N ASP A 387 4.03 1.35 21.08
CA ASP A 387 2.69 1.04 21.55
C ASP A 387 1.74 0.89 20.37
N ILE A 388 0.50 0.44 20.63
CA ILE A 388 -0.55 0.42 19.61
C ILE A 388 -1.63 1.45 19.91
N VAL A 389 -2.06 2.17 18.88
CA VAL A 389 -3.17 3.12 18.92
C VAL A 389 -4.14 2.78 17.82
N THR A 390 -5.43 2.96 18.04
CA THR A 390 -6.43 2.82 17.00
C THR A 390 -7.42 3.97 17.00
N PHE A 391 -7.77 4.41 15.79
CA PHE A 391 -8.63 5.55 15.53
C PHE A 391 -9.92 5.08 14.90
N THR A 392 -11.05 5.43 15.49
CA THR A 392 -12.38 5.03 14.96
C THR A 392 -12.72 5.72 13.64
N CYS A 393 -12.27 6.97 13.46
CA CYS A 393 -12.52 7.78 12.27
C CYS A 393 -14.00 7.74 11.82
N ASP A 394 -14.90 7.79 12.80
CA ASP A 394 -16.35 7.81 12.63
C ASP A 394 -16.96 9.07 13.27
N ALA A 395 -18.26 9.06 13.55
CA ALA A 395 -18.93 10.20 14.18
C ALA A 395 -18.52 10.43 15.65
N ASN A 396 -17.99 9.40 16.32
CA ASN A 396 -17.48 9.49 17.69
C ASN A 396 -16.03 9.99 17.69
N ALA A 397 -15.26 9.61 16.67
CA ALA A 397 -13.89 10.08 16.48
C ALA A 397 -12.98 9.78 17.69
N ASP A 398 -13.25 8.68 18.38
CA ASP A 398 -12.52 8.20 19.55
C ASP A 398 -11.15 7.61 19.16
N VAL A 399 -10.20 7.72 20.10
CA VAL A 399 -8.85 7.15 20.04
C VAL A 399 -8.61 6.23 21.24
N TYR A 400 -8.20 4.99 20.97
CA TYR A 400 -7.86 3.99 21.99
C TYR A 400 -6.40 3.60 21.86
N ALA A 401 -5.73 3.34 22.98
CA ALA A 401 -4.33 2.89 22.98
C ALA A 401 -4.09 1.75 23.97
N ALA A 402 -3.08 0.94 23.67
CA ALA A 402 -2.52 -0.09 24.55
C ALA A 402 -1.00 0.01 24.52
N VAL A 403 -0.38 0.07 25.70
CA VAL A 403 1.06 0.30 25.84
C VAL A 403 1.83 -1.01 25.87
N SER A 404 2.98 -1.09 25.21
CA SER A 404 3.83 -2.27 25.25
C SER A 404 4.54 -2.39 26.58
N ASN A 405 4.60 -3.59 27.13
CA ASN A 405 5.50 -3.91 28.24
C ASN A 405 6.74 -4.73 27.80
N GLY A 406 6.94 -4.86 26.48
CA GLY A 406 7.97 -5.67 25.84
C GLY A 406 7.67 -7.16 25.71
N SER A 407 6.47 -7.59 26.07
CA SER A 407 6.01 -8.98 25.90
C SER A 407 4.52 -9.12 25.57
N ALA A 408 3.76 -8.04 25.73
CA ALA A 408 2.35 -7.90 25.40
C ALA A 408 2.00 -6.41 25.34
N PHE A 409 0.91 -6.07 24.65
CA PHE A 409 0.29 -4.76 24.80
C PHE A 409 -0.67 -4.81 26.01
N VAL A 410 -0.66 -3.77 26.83
CA VAL A 410 -1.41 -3.70 28.08
C VAL A 410 -2.33 -2.48 28.04
N GLY A 411 -3.58 -2.71 28.44
CA GLY A 411 -4.63 -1.70 28.38
C GLY A 411 -5.58 -2.01 27.23
N THR A 412 -6.81 -2.33 27.57
CA THR A 412 -7.95 -2.28 26.66
C THR A 412 -8.98 -1.37 27.29
N THR A 413 -9.74 -0.64 26.48
CA THR A 413 -10.83 0.29 26.88
C THR A 413 -10.42 1.67 27.40
N ALA A 414 -9.12 1.97 27.54
CA ALA A 414 -8.69 3.32 27.86
C ALA A 414 -8.86 4.19 26.61
N LYS A 415 -9.93 4.99 26.59
CA LYS A 415 -10.08 6.05 25.61
C LYS A 415 -9.07 7.16 25.95
N TRP A 416 -8.11 7.38 25.07
CA TRP A 416 -7.04 8.35 25.24
C TRP A 416 -7.43 9.74 24.73
N ASN A 417 -8.40 9.80 23.81
CA ASN A 417 -8.96 11.05 23.31
C ASN A 417 -10.39 10.81 22.80
N ASP A 418 -11.24 11.82 22.92
CA ASP A 418 -12.51 11.91 22.23
C ASP A 418 -12.48 13.00 21.17
N PHE A 419 -13.02 12.69 19.98
CA PHE A 419 -13.17 13.65 18.89
C PHE A 419 -11.85 14.14 18.24
N PHE A 420 -10.99 13.20 17.81
CA PHE A 420 -9.72 13.51 17.16
C PHE A 420 -9.68 13.24 15.65
N CYS A 421 -10.18 12.08 15.20
CA CYS A 421 -10.22 11.69 13.78
C CYS A 421 -11.67 11.50 13.37
N VAL A 422 -12.22 12.36 12.49
CA VAL A 422 -13.56 12.15 11.92
C VAL A 422 -13.50 11.39 10.60
N ALA A 423 -14.67 11.00 10.09
CA ALA A 423 -14.77 10.24 8.84
C ALA A 423 -14.10 10.95 7.65
N GLY A 424 -13.16 10.24 7.01
CA GLY A 424 -12.40 10.72 5.84
C GLY A 424 -11.06 11.35 6.19
N GLU A 425 -10.69 11.40 7.46
CA GLU A 425 -9.38 11.86 7.93
C GLU A 425 -8.36 10.72 8.06
N PHE A 426 -7.08 11.08 8.07
CA PHE A 426 -5.96 10.15 8.08
C PHE A 426 -5.07 10.39 9.29
N PRO A 427 -5.08 9.48 10.27
CA PRO A 427 -4.26 9.61 11.47
C PRO A 427 -2.86 9.00 11.29
N TYR A 428 -1.89 9.53 12.05
CA TYR A 428 -0.52 9.06 12.22
C TYR A 428 -0.06 9.31 13.66
N LEU A 429 1.09 8.74 14.03
CA LEU A 429 1.74 8.91 15.33
C LEU A 429 3.17 9.39 15.11
N ALA A 430 3.57 10.49 15.74
CA ALA A 430 4.92 11.06 15.63
C ALA A 430 5.29 12.01 16.76
N ASP A 431 6.55 12.06 17.15
CA ASP A 431 7.08 13.02 18.11
C ASP A 431 7.32 14.38 17.45
N VAL A 432 6.23 15.06 17.10
CA VAL A 432 6.30 16.36 16.42
C VAL A 432 6.75 17.48 17.35
N ASN A 433 6.84 17.24 18.65
CA ASN A 433 7.23 18.22 19.64
C ASN A 433 8.64 18.00 20.25
N GLY A 434 9.21 16.82 20.06
CA GLY A 434 10.55 16.45 20.49
C GLY A 434 10.64 16.11 21.98
N ASP A 435 9.54 15.67 22.61
CA ASP A 435 9.55 15.22 24.02
C ASP A 435 9.78 13.72 24.21
N GLY A 436 10.07 13.02 23.11
CA GLY A 436 10.30 11.59 23.07
C GLY A 436 9.01 10.77 23.14
N LYS A 437 7.86 11.35 22.79
CA LYS A 437 6.57 10.67 22.76
C LYS A 437 5.87 10.94 21.46
N ASP A 438 5.35 9.89 20.87
CA ASP A 438 4.57 10.04 19.65
C ASP A 438 3.21 10.70 19.96
N ASP A 439 2.98 11.82 19.30
CA ASP A 439 1.76 12.60 19.30
C ASP A 439 0.80 12.09 18.22
N ALA A 440 -0.50 12.27 18.43
CA ALA A 440 -1.48 11.98 17.38
C ALA A 440 -1.47 13.11 16.35
N VAL A 441 -1.33 12.78 15.07
CA VAL A 441 -1.39 13.72 13.94
C VAL A 441 -2.50 13.29 13.00
N VAL A 442 -3.38 14.23 12.60
CA VAL A 442 -4.45 13.96 11.65
C VAL A 442 -4.40 14.94 10.48
N PHE A 443 -4.46 14.40 9.27
CA PHE A 443 -4.67 15.15 8.04
C PHE A 443 -6.14 15.14 7.66
N THR A 444 -6.74 16.32 7.58
CA THR A 444 -8.10 16.46 7.08
C THR A 444 -8.08 16.44 5.55
N LYS A 445 -8.93 15.64 4.88
CA LYS A 445 -9.09 15.69 3.40
C LYS A 445 -10.40 16.37 2.99
N GLY A 446 -10.73 17.45 3.70
CA GLY A 446 -11.90 18.29 3.48
C GLY A 446 -11.62 19.51 2.61
N GLY A 447 -12.51 20.50 2.64
CA GLY A 447 -12.30 21.75 1.89
C GLY A 447 -11.11 22.61 2.36
N THR A 448 -10.57 22.33 3.55
CA THR A 448 -9.51 23.12 4.19
C THR A 448 -8.14 22.44 4.18
N ASN A 449 -8.07 21.11 4.05
CA ASN A 449 -6.84 20.30 4.15
C ASN A 449 -5.93 20.74 5.32
N ASP A 450 -6.51 20.91 6.50
CA ASP A 450 -5.81 21.26 7.73
C ASP A 450 -5.09 20.04 8.34
N VAL A 451 -4.07 20.30 9.16
CA VAL A 451 -3.36 19.32 10.00
C VAL A 451 -3.60 19.63 11.47
N TYR A 452 -4.09 18.64 12.22
CA TYR A 452 -4.34 18.72 13.65
C TYR A 452 -3.38 17.82 14.42
N VAL A 453 -2.91 18.30 15.56
CA VAL A 453 -2.01 17.58 16.46
C VAL A 453 -2.61 17.51 17.85
N GLY A 454 -2.62 16.32 18.43
CA GLY A 454 -2.99 16.04 19.81
C GLY A 454 -1.76 15.53 20.54
N LEU A 455 -1.10 16.41 21.30
CA LEU A 455 0.14 16.07 21.99
C LEU A 455 -0.07 14.93 23.00
N SER A 456 0.85 13.97 23.03
CA SER A 456 0.82 12.90 24.01
C SER A 456 1.23 13.39 25.39
N THR A 457 0.53 12.88 26.40
CA THR A 457 0.90 13.05 27.81
C THR A 457 1.61 11.82 28.38
N GLY A 458 1.74 10.77 27.56
CA GLY A 458 2.16 9.42 27.96
C GLY A 458 1.07 8.58 28.63
N THR A 459 -0.13 9.13 28.81
CA THR A 459 -1.30 8.40 29.36
C THR A 459 -2.62 8.74 28.64
N GLY A 460 -2.52 9.50 27.55
CA GLY A 460 -3.63 10.12 26.83
C GLY A 460 -3.12 11.19 25.87
N PHE A 461 -3.94 11.60 24.91
CA PHE A 461 -3.63 12.72 24.01
C PHE A 461 -4.40 13.98 24.44
N LEU A 462 -3.79 15.15 24.31
CA LEU A 462 -4.48 16.42 24.45
C LEU A 462 -5.47 16.62 23.30
N GLY A 463 -6.44 17.53 23.49
CA GLY A 463 -7.38 17.89 22.43
C GLY A 463 -6.66 18.46 21.21
N GLY A 464 -7.13 18.10 20.02
CA GLY A 464 -6.48 18.48 18.76
C GLY A 464 -6.39 19.99 18.56
N ALA A 465 -5.17 20.46 18.33
CA ALA A 465 -4.87 21.84 17.94
C ALA A 465 -4.48 21.86 16.47
N LYS A 466 -4.98 22.86 15.73
CA LYS A 466 -4.56 23.03 14.34
C LYS A 466 -3.11 23.53 14.30
N TRP A 467 -2.23 22.78 13.64
CA TRP A 467 -0.81 23.10 13.51
C TRP A 467 -0.43 23.55 12.09
N HIS A 468 -1.24 23.22 11.09
CA HIS A 468 -1.02 23.63 9.70
C HIS A 468 -2.35 23.73 8.93
N ASP A 469 -2.38 24.52 7.86
CA ASP A 469 -3.50 24.67 6.94
C ASP A 469 -3.08 24.44 5.48
N PHE A 470 -3.95 23.81 4.68
CA PHE A 470 -3.74 23.52 3.26
C PHE A 470 -2.53 22.60 2.96
N PHE A 471 -2.38 21.52 3.71
CA PHE A 471 -1.37 20.49 3.47
C PHE A 471 -2.02 19.14 3.13
N GLY A 472 -1.47 18.43 2.14
CA GLY A 472 -2.02 17.14 1.73
C GLY A 472 -3.31 17.26 0.95
N LEU A 473 -3.24 17.88 -0.23
CA LEU A 473 -4.41 18.13 -1.07
C LEU A 473 -5.09 16.81 -1.48
N ASN A 474 -6.37 16.91 -1.86
CA ASN A 474 -7.12 15.77 -2.37
C ASN A 474 -6.38 15.06 -3.51
N GLY A 475 -6.09 13.78 -3.28
CA GLY A 475 -5.40 12.92 -4.23
C GLY A 475 -3.92 12.72 -3.96
N GLU A 476 -3.33 13.46 -3.03
CA GLU A 476 -1.96 13.29 -2.54
C GLU A 476 -1.89 12.23 -1.42
N THR A 477 -0.70 11.65 -1.28
CA THR A 477 -0.35 10.73 -0.19
C THR A 477 0.43 11.51 0.87
N THR A 478 -0.09 11.59 2.08
CA THR A 478 0.53 12.30 3.21
C THR A 478 1.08 11.32 4.21
N LEU A 479 2.24 11.61 4.79
CA LEU A 479 2.83 10.91 5.93
C LEU A 479 3.10 11.91 7.05
#